data_AF-A0A1F5E5Z5-F1
#
_entry.id   AF-A0A1F5E5Z5-F1
#
_cell.length_a   1.000
_cell.length_b   1.000
_cell.length_c   1.000
_cell.angle_alpha   90.00
_cell.angle_beta   90.00
_cell.angle_gamma   90.00
#
_symmetry.space_group_name_H-M   'P 1'
#
loop_
_entity.id
_entity.type
_entity.pdbx_description
1 polymer ?
#
loop_
_entity_poly.entity_id
_entity_poly.type
_entity_poly.pdbx_seq_one_letter_code
_entity_poly.pdbx_strand_id
1 'polypeptide(L)'
;MLQKQRIQIKKIFIVSTIFVACLHLGIRSLMSRRVINFLVRGESTESYLNNYLSGSLGNFGRVGDFLRKQVNSQERVLILGGHNFFYFPVNFDHESWAQPGIKYKYLVTENRDLPAVLSNLPIAFVDSKTKTVVYVFDQTWESK
;
A
#
# COMPACT_ATOMS: atom_id res chain seq x y z
N MET A 1 21.30 -23.75 -52.01
CA MET A 1 21.74 -23.78 -50.60
C MET A 1 21.13 -22.65 -49.75
N LEU A 2 21.23 -21.39 -50.19
CA LEU A 2 20.74 -20.20 -49.46
C LEU A 2 19.23 -20.18 -49.14
N GLN A 3 18.36 -20.67 -50.04
CA GLN A 3 16.91 -20.71 -49.77
C GLN A 3 16.54 -21.67 -48.63
N LYS A 4 17.19 -22.84 -48.55
CA LYS A 4 16.94 -23.85 -47.51
C LYS A 4 17.35 -23.31 -46.13
N GLN A 5 18.47 -22.59 -46.06
CA GLN A 5 18.93 -21.89 -44.85
C GLN A 5 17.96 -20.80 -44.41
N ARG A 6 17.43 -19.97 -45.33
CA ARG A 6 16.42 -18.96 -45.01
C ARG A 6 15.14 -19.56 -44.43
N ILE A 7 14.68 -20.70 -44.97
CA ILE A 7 13.49 -21.40 -44.46
C ILE A 7 13.75 -21.97 -43.06
N GLN A 8 14.94 -22.54 -42.82
CA GLN A 8 15.31 -23.05 -41.50
C GLN A 8 15.40 -21.93 -40.45
N ILE A 9 16.01 -20.80 -40.79
CA ILE A 9 16.09 -19.62 -39.91
C ILE A 9 14.69 -19.09 -39.58
N LYS A 10 13.80 -18.97 -40.59
CA LYS A 10 12.41 -18.55 -40.36
C LYS A 10 11.66 -19.49 -39.42
N LYS A 11 11.82 -20.80 -39.57
CA LYS A 11 11.18 -21.80 -38.69
C LYS A 11 11.68 -21.68 -37.25
N ILE A 12 12.99 -21.55 -37.06
CA ILE A 12 13.60 -21.37 -35.73
C ILE A 12 13.07 -20.09 -35.08
N PHE A 13 13.00 -18.99 -35.83
CA PHE A 13 12.50 -17.72 -35.34
C PHE A 13 11.02 -17.76 -34.93
N ILE A 14 10.17 -18.42 -35.72
CA ILE A 14 8.74 -18.59 -35.40
C ILE A 14 8.59 -19.43 -34.14
N VAL A 15 9.29 -20.56 -34.05
CA VAL A 15 9.23 -21.45 -32.88
C VAL A 15 9.73 -20.75 -31.62
N SER A 16 10.85 -20.02 -31.70
CA SER A 16 11.38 -19.29 -30.55
C SER A 16 10.44 -18.19 -30.09
N THR A 17 9.80 -17.47 -31.02
CA THR A 17 8.81 -16.43 -30.69
C THR A 17 7.60 -17.02 -29.97
N ILE A 18 7.04 -18.13 -30.47
CA ILE A 18 5.92 -18.83 -29.84
C ILE A 18 6.34 -19.33 -28.45
N PHE A 19 7.53 -19.91 -28.33
CA PHE A 19 8.05 -20.40 -27.06
C PHE A 19 8.16 -19.28 -26.02
N VAL A 20 8.76 -18.14 -26.38
CA VAL A 20 8.87 -16.97 -25.50
C VAL A 20 7.50 -16.43 -25.10
N ALA A 21 6.55 -16.35 -26.04
CA ALA A 21 5.19 -15.93 -25.75
C ALA A 21 4.49 -16.85 -24.74
N CYS A 22 4.60 -18.17 -24.92
CA CYS A 22 4.09 -19.17 -23.98
C CYS A 22 4.74 -19.03 -22.60
N LEU A 23 6.05 -18.79 -22.56
CA LEU A 23 6.80 -18.62 -21.31
C LEU A 23 6.32 -17.38 -20.54
N HIS A 24 6.12 -16.26 -21.24
CA HIS A 24 5.56 -15.04 -20.64
C HIS A 24 4.14 -15.24 -20.12
N LEU A 25 3.28 -15.91 -20.89
CA LEU A 25 1.91 -16.22 -20.46
C LEU A 25 1.91 -17.14 -19.25
N GLY A 26 2.78 -18.15 -19.21
CA GLY A 26 2.95 -19.06 -18.08
C GLY A 26 3.38 -18.33 -16.82
N ILE A 27 4.41 -17.49 -16.89
CA ILE A 27 4.88 -16.68 -15.76
C ILE A 27 3.77 -15.72 -15.28
N ARG A 28 3.10 -15.00 -16.19
CA ARG A 28 1.98 -14.11 -15.81
C ARG A 28 0.86 -14.88 -15.13
N SER A 29 0.50 -16.05 -15.65
CA SER A 29 -0.55 -16.90 -15.06
C SER A 29 -0.15 -17.39 -13.67
N LEU A 30 1.11 -17.79 -13.49
CA LEU A 30 1.63 -18.23 -12.19
C LEU A 30 1.64 -17.09 -11.16
N MET A 31 2.05 -15.89 -11.55
CA MET A 31 2.01 -14.71 -10.68
C MET A 31 0.57 -14.29 -10.39
N SER A 32 -0.32 -14.37 -11.38
CA SER A 32 -1.73 -14.00 -11.26
C SER A 32 -2.57 -15.06 -10.52
N ARG A 33 -2.09 -16.29 -10.32
CA ARG A 33 -2.79 -17.31 -9.51
C ARG A 33 -3.12 -16.80 -8.10
N ARG A 34 -2.28 -15.94 -7.52
CA ARG A 34 -2.55 -15.30 -6.23
C ARG A 34 -3.77 -14.38 -6.27
N VAL A 35 -3.97 -13.66 -7.38
CA VAL A 35 -5.13 -12.78 -7.62
C VAL A 35 -6.38 -13.60 -7.97
N ILE A 36 -6.23 -14.71 -8.69
CA ILE A 36 -7.34 -15.64 -9.00
C ILE A 36 -7.90 -16.24 -7.71
N ASN A 37 -7.04 -16.63 -6.76
CA ASN A 37 -7.51 -17.15 -5.47
C ASN A 37 -8.33 -16.10 -4.70
N PHE A 38 -7.93 -14.82 -4.73
CA PHE A 38 -8.70 -13.72 -4.16
C PHE A 38 -10.08 -13.58 -4.81
N LEU A 39 -10.12 -13.54 -6.16
CA LEU A 39 -11.37 -13.37 -6.92
C LEU A 39 -12.33 -14.57 -6.79
N VAL A 40 -11.80 -15.79 -6.64
CA VAL A 40 -12.61 -17.02 -6.61
C VAL A 40 -13.02 -17.41 -5.18
N ARG A 41 -12.19 -17.15 -4.17
CA ARG A 41 -12.47 -17.57 -2.78
C ARG A 41 -13.26 -16.56 -1.96
N GLY A 42 -13.58 -15.39 -2.51
CA GLY A 42 -14.33 -14.36 -1.80
C GLY A 42 -13.62 -13.88 -0.54
N GLU A 43 -12.27 -13.90 -0.53
CA GLU A 43 -11.51 -13.26 0.55
C GLU A 43 -11.88 -11.77 0.59
N SER A 44 -12.06 -11.21 1.79
CA SER A 44 -12.24 -9.77 1.91
C SER A 44 -10.98 -9.06 1.42
N THR A 45 -11.15 -7.91 0.77
CA THR A 45 -10.03 -7.07 0.30
C THR A 45 -9.04 -6.81 1.43
N GLU A 46 -9.54 -6.59 2.64
CA GLU A 46 -8.73 -6.38 3.85
C GLU A 46 -7.89 -7.62 4.21
N SER A 47 -8.46 -8.83 4.16
CA SER A 47 -7.73 -10.09 4.42
C SER A 47 -6.65 -10.35 3.38
N TYR A 48 -6.96 -10.11 2.10
CA TYR A 48 -5.99 -10.29 1.01
C TYR A 48 -4.82 -9.31 1.09
N LEU A 49 -5.13 -8.03 1.36
CA LEU A 49 -4.11 -7.00 1.51
C LEU A 49 -3.19 -7.30 2.70
N ASN A 50 -3.75 -7.73 3.84
CA ASN A 50 -2.98 -8.08 5.03
C ASN A 50 -2.11 -9.34 4.84
N ASN A 51 -2.59 -10.35 4.13
CA ASN A 51 -1.87 -11.62 3.99
C ASN A 51 -0.84 -11.62 2.86
N TYR A 52 -1.07 -10.87 1.78
CA TYR A 52 -0.26 -10.97 0.57
C TYR A 52 0.43 -9.67 0.13
N LEU A 53 -0.05 -8.50 0.56
CA LEU A 53 0.52 -7.19 0.21
C LEU A 53 1.15 -6.46 1.41
N SER A 54 1.06 -7.03 2.62
CA SER A 54 1.64 -6.50 3.87
C SER A 54 3.14 -6.21 3.83
N GLY A 55 3.87 -6.82 2.89
CA GLY A 55 5.29 -6.54 2.67
C GLY A 55 5.59 -5.29 1.82
N SER A 56 4.66 -4.86 0.95
CA SER A 56 4.89 -3.71 0.05
C SER A 56 3.96 -2.52 0.29
N LEU A 57 2.77 -2.71 0.87
CA LEU A 57 1.77 -1.65 1.07
C LEU A 57 1.75 -1.06 2.49
N GLY A 58 2.71 -1.40 3.34
CA GLY A 58 2.71 -0.96 4.74
C GLY A 58 1.72 -1.80 5.56
N ASN A 59 2.19 -2.31 6.70
CA ASN A 59 1.43 -3.18 7.59
C ASN A 59 0.49 -2.34 8.46
N PHE A 60 -0.43 -1.60 7.84
CA PHE A 60 -1.35 -0.71 8.57
C PHE A 60 -2.47 -1.45 9.31
N GLY A 61 -2.54 -2.78 9.25
CA GLY A 61 -3.58 -3.56 9.93
C GLY A 61 -3.71 -3.21 11.42
N ARG A 62 -2.59 -3.18 12.17
CA ARG A 62 -2.64 -2.91 13.63
C ARG A 62 -3.01 -1.46 13.96
N VAL A 63 -2.43 -0.51 13.22
CA VAL A 63 -2.70 0.92 13.41
C VAL A 63 -4.11 1.27 12.97
N GLY A 64 -4.55 0.70 11.86
CA GLY A 64 -5.90 0.79 11.33
C GLY A 64 -6.93 0.21 12.29
N ASP A 65 -6.68 -0.98 12.85
CA ASP A 65 -7.55 -1.60 13.87
C ASP A 65 -7.67 -0.74 15.14
N PHE A 66 -6.55 -0.14 15.58
CA PHE A 66 -6.57 0.81 16.69
C PHE A 66 -7.44 2.02 16.35
N LEU A 67 -7.20 2.67 15.23
CA LEU A 67 -7.91 3.90 14.84
C LEU A 67 -9.39 3.65 14.52
N ARG A 68 -9.75 2.51 13.93
CA ARG A 68 -11.15 2.13 13.66
C ARG A 68 -11.99 2.07 14.95
N LYS A 69 -11.36 1.81 16.10
CA LYS A 69 -12.02 1.77 17.41
C LYS A 69 -12.04 3.12 18.13
N GLN A 70 -11.21 4.07 17.70
CA GLN A 70 -11.00 5.36 18.39
C GLN A 70 -11.53 6.58 17.61
N VAL A 71 -11.72 6.42 16.29
CA VAL A 71 -12.09 7.49 15.36
C VAL A 71 -13.49 7.25 14.83
N ASN A 72 -14.34 8.24 15.01
CA ASN A 72 -15.71 8.24 14.49
C ASN A 72 -15.73 8.71 13.03
N SER A 73 -16.84 8.47 12.32
CA SER A 73 -16.98 8.85 10.89
C SER A 73 -16.95 10.35 10.60
N GLN A 74 -16.97 11.22 11.61
CA GLN A 74 -16.84 12.68 11.46
C GLN A 74 -15.43 13.18 11.78
N GLU A 75 -14.60 12.34 12.40
CA GLU A 75 -13.26 12.70 12.84
C GLU A 75 -12.24 12.32 11.77
N ARG A 76 -11.15 13.09 11.67
CA ARG A 76 -10.08 12.84 10.70
C ARG A 76 -8.75 12.54 11.36
N VAL A 77 -7.94 11.79 10.64
CA VAL A 77 -6.56 11.47 10.99
C VAL A 77 -5.62 12.15 9.99
N LEU A 78 -4.64 12.86 10.50
CA LEU A 78 -3.57 13.43 9.67
C LEU A 78 -2.45 12.40 9.52
N ILE A 79 -1.98 12.21 8.30
CA ILE A 79 -0.88 11.29 8.02
C ILE A 79 0.34 12.07 7.53
N LEU A 80 1.45 11.97 8.26
CA LEU A 80 2.73 12.53 7.86
C LEU A 80 3.66 11.42 7.36
N GLY A 81 4.13 11.54 6.12
CA GLY A 81 4.97 10.54 5.47
C GLY A 81 4.23 9.25 5.11
N GLY A 82 5.04 8.24 4.72
CA GLY A 82 4.61 6.93 4.24
C GLY A 82 3.89 6.94 2.89
N HIS A 83 4.22 5.98 2.04
CA HIS A 83 3.85 6.03 0.62
C HIS A 83 2.59 5.21 0.27
N ASN A 84 2.05 4.43 1.20
CA ASN A 84 1.00 3.45 0.90
C ASN A 84 -0.22 3.51 1.84
N PHE A 85 -0.56 4.70 2.32
CA PHE A 85 -1.76 4.92 3.14
C PHE A 85 -3.07 4.90 2.35
N PHE A 86 -3.06 4.58 1.06
CA PHE A 86 -4.23 4.54 0.18
C PHE A 86 -5.39 3.65 0.67
N TYR A 87 -5.15 2.77 1.65
CA TYR A 87 -6.14 1.84 2.20
C TYR A 87 -6.39 2.05 3.71
N PHE A 88 -6.30 3.28 4.19
CA PHE A 88 -6.55 3.56 5.60
C PHE A 88 -8.05 3.40 5.96
N PRO A 89 -8.40 2.73 7.07
CA PRO A 89 -9.79 2.33 7.35
C PRO A 89 -10.66 3.44 7.97
N VAL A 90 -10.15 4.66 8.10
CA VAL A 90 -10.82 5.82 8.72
C VAL A 90 -10.64 7.04 7.83
N ASN A 91 -11.43 8.10 8.03
CA ASN A 91 -11.23 9.34 7.29
C ASN A 91 -9.85 9.92 7.60
N PHE A 92 -9.06 10.14 6.56
CA PHE A 92 -7.70 10.63 6.71
C PHE A 92 -7.33 11.60 5.60
N ASP A 93 -6.40 12.49 5.90
CA ASP A 93 -5.73 13.33 4.91
C ASP A 93 -4.22 13.08 5.01
N HIS A 94 -3.57 12.83 3.88
CA HIS A 94 -2.12 12.79 3.80
C HIS A 94 -1.56 14.22 3.79
N GLU A 95 -0.35 14.45 4.33
CA GLU A 95 0.26 15.78 4.45
C GLU A 95 0.32 16.55 3.12
N SER A 96 0.39 15.84 1.99
CA SER A 96 0.37 16.44 0.64
C SER A 96 -0.97 17.04 0.23
N TRP A 97 -2.06 16.65 0.90
CA TRP A 97 -3.44 17.08 0.63
C TRP A 97 -4.12 17.72 1.84
N ALA A 98 -3.47 17.71 3.01
CA ALA A 98 -3.97 18.31 4.23
C ALA A 98 -4.13 19.82 4.05
N GLN A 99 -5.37 20.31 4.20
CA GLN A 99 -5.68 21.73 4.10
C GLN A 99 -5.48 22.41 5.46
N PRO A 100 -4.95 23.64 5.50
CA PRO A 100 -4.92 24.44 6.71
C PRO A 100 -6.35 24.70 7.23
N GLY A 101 -6.50 24.76 8.55
CA GLY A 101 -7.80 25.02 9.19
C GLY A 101 -8.66 23.78 9.45
N ILE A 102 -8.22 22.59 9.03
CA ILE A 102 -8.90 21.32 9.35
C ILE A 102 -8.42 20.78 10.70
N LYS A 103 -9.36 20.38 11.56
CA LYS A 103 -9.07 19.72 12.83
C LYS A 103 -8.87 18.21 12.63
N TYR A 104 -7.78 17.69 13.19
CA TYR A 104 -7.48 16.26 13.18
C TYR A 104 -7.40 15.72 14.60
N LYS A 105 -7.97 14.54 14.82
CA LYS A 105 -7.99 13.89 16.14
C LYS A 105 -6.66 13.20 16.45
N TYR A 106 -6.14 12.47 15.46
CA TYR A 106 -4.87 11.77 15.56
C TYR A 106 -3.94 12.19 14.44
N LEU A 107 -2.64 12.04 14.71
CA LEU A 107 -1.58 12.19 13.74
C LEU A 107 -0.82 10.88 13.65
N VAL A 108 -0.60 10.39 12.44
CA VAL A 108 0.12 9.13 12.17
C VAL A 108 1.41 9.45 11.43
N THR A 109 2.52 8.88 11.89
CA THR A 109 3.80 8.94 11.18
C THR A 109 4.27 7.54 10.84
N GLU A 110 4.92 7.37 9.68
CA GLU A 110 5.62 6.13 9.31
C GLU A 110 7.08 6.44 9.01
N ASN A 111 8.00 5.77 9.72
CA ASN A 111 9.45 5.83 9.48
C ASN A 111 10.02 7.26 9.37
N ARG A 112 9.46 8.21 10.13
CA ARG A 112 9.92 9.59 10.20
C ARG A 112 9.74 10.17 11.60
N ASP A 113 10.61 11.12 11.93
CA ASP A 113 10.47 11.93 13.14
C ASP A 113 9.40 13.02 12.93
N LEU A 114 8.77 13.40 14.04
CA LEU A 114 7.89 14.55 14.10
C LEU A 114 8.69 15.85 13.93
N PRO A 115 8.14 16.87 13.24
CA PRO A 115 8.69 18.22 13.30
C PRO A 115 8.82 18.69 14.76
N ALA A 116 9.82 19.52 15.07
CA ALA A 116 10.09 19.99 16.43
C ALA A 116 8.87 20.65 17.10
N VAL A 117 8.03 21.34 16.32
CA VAL A 117 6.78 21.97 16.80
C VAL A 117 5.78 20.92 17.36
N LEU A 118 5.87 19.68 16.88
CA LEU A 118 4.98 18.59 17.24
C LEU A 118 5.66 17.55 18.14
N SER A 119 6.90 17.77 18.59
CA SER A 119 7.69 16.74 19.31
C SER A 119 7.08 16.32 20.65
N ASN A 120 6.24 17.16 21.24
CA ASN A 120 5.66 16.95 22.57
C ASN A 120 4.27 16.30 22.52
N LEU A 121 3.81 15.85 21.36
CA LEU A 121 2.51 15.20 21.25
C LEU A 121 2.51 13.85 22.02
N PRO A 122 1.44 13.56 22.79
CA PRO A 122 1.34 12.29 23.50
C PRO A 122 1.18 11.14 22.50
N ILE A 123 1.94 10.07 22.71
CA ILE A 123 1.83 8.85 21.92
C ILE A 123 0.60 8.06 22.35
N ALA A 124 -0.29 7.77 21.40
CA ALA A 124 -1.47 6.94 21.60
C ALA A 124 -1.18 5.46 21.33
N PHE A 125 -0.37 5.17 20.30
CA PHE A 125 -0.07 3.80 19.87
C PHE A 125 1.24 3.74 19.08
N VAL A 126 1.96 2.62 19.20
CA VAL A 126 3.20 2.35 18.45
C VAL A 126 3.13 0.95 17.86
N ASP A 127 3.40 0.84 16.56
CA ASP A 127 3.69 -0.44 15.92
C ASP A 127 5.17 -0.53 15.55
N SER A 128 5.93 -1.26 16.38
CA SER A 128 7.37 -1.46 16.19
C SER A 128 7.71 -2.22 14.90
N LYS A 129 6.78 -3.01 14.35
CA LYS A 129 7.01 -3.78 13.12
C LYS A 129 7.05 -2.87 11.89
N THR A 130 6.18 -1.87 11.86
CA THR A 130 6.07 -0.91 10.74
C THR A 130 6.77 0.40 11.02
N LYS A 131 7.26 0.61 12.25
CA LYS A 131 7.74 1.91 12.72
C LYS A 131 6.69 3.00 12.51
N THR A 132 5.42 2.63 12.67
CA THR A 132 4.30 3.57 12.61
C THR A 132 3.97 4.01 14.03
N VAL A 133 3.81 5.33 14.22
CA VAL A 133 3.45 5.91 15.51
C VAL A 133 2.18 6.72 15.34
N VAL A 134 1.26 6.56 16.29
CA VAL A 134 0.02 7.33 16.38
C VAL A 134 0.14 8.26 17.57
N TYR A 135 -0.07 9.54 17.32
CA TYR A 135 -0.06 10.60 18.31
C TYR A 135 -1.46 11.15 18.51
N VAL A 136 -1.80 11.49 19.75
CA VAL A 136 -2.96 12.33 20.04
C VAL A 136 -2.65 13.73 19.53
N PHE A 137 -3.42 14.23 18.57
CA PHE A 137 -3.22 15.57 18.03
C PHE A 137 -4.31 16.51 18.55
N ASP A 138 -5.57 16.17 18.34
CA ASP A 138 -6.77 16.97 18.68
C ASP A 138 -6.64 18.48 18.41
N GLN A 139 -5.94 18.84 17.33
CA GLN A 139 -5.55 20.19 16.98
C GLN A 139 -5.90 20.51 15.53
N THR A 140 -5.99 21.81 15.24
CA THR A 140 -6.15 22.30 13.86
C THR A 140 -4.81 22.25 13.16
N TRP A 141 -4.78 21.72 11.93
CA TRP A 141 -3.59 21.77 11.10
C TRP A 141 -3.37 23.19 10.61
N GLU A 142 -2.26 23.77 11.04
CA GLU A 142 -1.70 25.00 10.50
C GLU A 142 -0.60 24.53 9.54
N SER A 143 -0.75 24.83 8.25
CA SER A 143 0.21 24.36 7.24
C SER A 143 1.64 24.80 7.59
N LYS A 144 2.62 23.98 7.20
CA LYS A 144 4.03 24.38 7.23
C LYS A 144 4.28 25.65 6.43
#